data_AF-A0A1Q4D6R4-F1
#
_entry.id   AF-A0A1Q4D6R4-F1
#
_cell.length_a   1.000
_cell.length_b   1.000
_cell.length_c   1.000
_cell.angle_alpha   90.00
_cell.angle_beta   90.00
_cell.angle_gamma   90.00
#
_symmetry.space_group_name_H-M   'P 1'
#
loop_
_entity.id
_entity.type
_entity.pdbx_description
1 polymer ?
#
loop_
_entity_poly.entity_id
_entity_poly.type
_entity_poly.pdbx_seq_one_letter_code
_entity_poly.pdbx_strand_id
1 'polypeptide(L)' 'MVRPPSGGRGSDLRRLAAELAPMVDVWQRLLHQHVPDGSGRCRTCTKGGTGVPSASWPCSLHGVAELARRCHAGEPC' A
#
# COMPACT_ATOMS: atom_id res chain seq x y z
N MET A 1 -1.18 -9.08 32.70
CA MET A 1 -0.59 -8.05 31.82
C MET A 1 -0.74 -8.52 30.39
N VAL A 2 -1.74 -8.03 29.66
CA VAL A 2 -1.85 -8.29 28.21
C VAL A 2 -0.72 -7.54 27.52
N ARG A 3 0.23 -8.28 26.92
CA ARG A 3 1.30 -7.68 26.11
C ARG A 3 0.62 -7.00 24.91
N PRO A 4 0.83 -5.69 24.65
CA PRO A 4 0.37 -5.09 23.41
C PRO A 4 1.03 -5.85 22.24
N PRO A 5 0.33 -6.12 21.14
CA PRO A 5 0.98 -6.72 19.98
C PRO A 5 2.04 -5.72 19.50
N SER A 6 3.31 -6.11 19.56
CA SER A 6 4.42 -5.44 18.88
C SER A 6 4.30 -5.59 17.36
N GLY A 7 3.10 -5.43 16.82
CA GLY A 7 2.81 -5.38 15.40
C GLY A 7 3.43 -4.12 14.84
N GLY A 8 4.71 -4.20 14.50
CA GLY A 8 5.39 -3.12 13.81
C GLY A 8 4.72 -2.98 12.45
N ARG A 9 4.23 -1.78 12.11
CA ARG A 9 3.65 -1.30 10.84
C ARG A 9 3.59 -2.29 9.65
N GLY A 10 4.68 -3.02 9.33
CA GLY A 10 4.68 -4.10 8.34
C GLY A 10 3.70 -5.26 8.58
N SER A 11 3.44 -5.69 9.82
CA SER A 11 2.47 -6.77 10.10
C SER A 11 1.02 -6.34 9.85
N ASP A 12 0.69 -5.07 10.15
CA ASP A 12 -0.64 -4.52 9.91
C ASP A 12 -0.89 -4.31 8.41
N LEU A 13 0.13 -3.84 7.68
CA LEU A 13 0.07 -3.72 6.22
C LEU A 13 -0.11 -5.08 5.54
N ARG A 14 0.45 -6.15 6.11
CA ARG A 14 0.28 -7.52 5.59
C ARG A 14 -1.12 -8.08 5.81
N ARG A 15 -1.72 -7.83 6.98
CA ARG A 15 -3.13 -8.16 7.25
C ARG A 15 -4.05 -7.40 6.29
N LEU A 16 -3.84 -6.09 6.17
CA LEU A 16 -4.59 -5.26 5.26
C LEU A 16 -4.48 -5.75 3.81
N ALA A 17 -3.28 -6.12 3.35
CA ALA A 17 -3.07 -6.68 2.02
C ALA A 17 -3.82 -8.01 1.80
N ALA A 18 -3.86 -8.89 2.80
CA ALA A 18 -4.63 -10.13 2.73
C ALA A 18 -6.14 -9.87 2.64
N GLU A 19 -6.66 -8.88 3.38
CA GLU A 19 -8.07 -8.45 3.27
C GLU A 19 -8.40 -7.79 1.93
N LEU A 20 -7.43 -7.06 1.35
CA LEU A 20 -7.54 -6.45 0.02
C LEU A 20 -7.37 -7.47 -1.12
N ALA A 21 -6.70 -8.60 -0.91
CA ALA A 21 -6.42 -9.59 -1.97
C ALA A 21 -7.67 -10.02 -2.79
N PRO A 22 -8.83 -10.34 -2.19
CA PRO A 22 -10.05 -10.62 -2.96
C PRO A 22 -10.66 -9.38 -3.66
N MET A 23 -10.29 -8.17 -3.23
CA MET A 23 -10.81 -6.90 -3.78
C MET A 23 -9.96 -6.41 -4.96
N VAL A 24 -10.00 -7.16 -6.07
CA VAL A 24 -9.18 -6.94 -7.27
C VAL A 24 -9.24 -5.50 -7.78
N ASP A 25 -10.45 -4.96 -7.94
CA ASP A 25 -10.67 -3.61 -8.43
C ASP A 25 -10.00 -2.53 -7.56
N VAL A 26 -9.92 -2.76 -6.25
CA VAL A 26 -9.42 -1.78 -5.29
C VAL A 26 -7.91 -1.67 -5.38
N TRP A 27 -7.18 -2.78 -5.30
CA TRP A 27 -5.72 -2.75 -5.40
C TRP A 27 -5.25 -2.41 -6.82
N GLN A 28 -6.01 -2.76 -7.87
CA GLN A 28 -5.71 -2.30 -9.23
C GLN A 28 -5.81 -0.78 -9.36
N ARG A 29 -6.87 -0.16 -8.83
CA ARG A 29 -7.01 1.30 -8.82
C ARG A 29 -5.88 1.96 -8.03
N LEU A 30 -5.51 1.39 -6.88
CA LEU A 30 -4.39 1.89 -6.08
C LEU A 30 -3.08 1.85 -6.87
N LEU A 31 -2.74 0.74 -7.54
CA LEU A 31 -1.54 0.63 -8.38
C LEU A 31 -1.56 1.62 -9.55
N HIS A 32 -2.71 1.83 -10.16
CA HIS A 32 -2.85 2.75 -11.30
C HIS A 32 -2.79 4.23 -10.88
N GLN A 33 -3.29 4.57 -9.70
CA GLN A 33 -3.28 5.94 -9.20
C GLN A 33 -1.94 6.29 -8.54
N HIS A 34 -1.37 5.39 -7.76
CA HIS A 34 -0.10 5.60 -7.09
C HIS A 34 1.03 5.15 -8.00
N VAL A 35 1.47 6.07 -8.87
CA VAL A 35 2.60 5.88 -9.79
C VAL A 35 3.73 6.86 -9.45
N PRO A 36 4.99 6.57 -9.85
CA PRO A 36 6.08 7.50 -9.63
C PRO A 36 5.86 8.75 -10.49
N ASP A 37 5.94 9.91 -9.86
CA ASP A 37 6.23 11.17 -10.52
C ASP A 37 7.75 11.21 -10.73
N GLY A 38 8.23 11.64 -11.90
CA GLY A 38 9.63 11.49 -12.36
C GLY A 38 10.73 12.04 -11.42
N SER A 39 10.35 12.65 -10.30
CA SER A 39 11.20 13.08 -9.17
C SER A 39 11.35 12.04 -8.05
N GLY A 40 10.92 10.78 -8.24
CA GLY A 40 11.01 9.73 -7.20
C GLY A 40 9.97 9.85 -6.09
N ARG A 41 8.83 10.50 -6.36
CA ARG A 41 7.71 10.69 -5.42
C ARG A 41 6.45 10.05 -5.96
N CYS A 42 5.47 9.77 -5.12
CA CYS A 42 4.18 9.27 -5.61
C CYS A 42 3.30 10.41 -6.13
N ARG A 43 2.97 10.40 -7.43
CA ARG A 43 2.18 11.45 -8.10
C ARG A 43 0.86 11.76 -7.40
N THR A 44 0.11 10.72 -7.04
CA THR A 44 -1.20 10.90 -6.39
C THR A 44 -1.06 11.37 -4.96
N CYS A 45 -0.10 10.87 -4.19
CA CYS A 45 0.11 11.35 -2.82
C CYS A 45 0.58 12.82 -2.78
N THR A 46 1.41 13.21 -3.75
CA THR A 46 1.91 14.58 -3.89
C THR A 46 0.93 15.54 -4.57
N LYS A 47 -0.20 15.05 -5.08
CA LYS A 47 -1.23 15.90 -5.66
C LYS A 47 -1.83 16.79 -4.56
N GLY A 48 -2.03 18.07 -4.84
CA GLY A 48 -2.71 18.97 -3.90
C GLY A 48 -4.08 18.39 -3.51
N GLY A 49 -4.34 18.24 -2.20
CA GLY A 49 -5.59 17.66 -1.67
C GLY A 49 -5.47 16.27 -1.03
N THR A 50 -4.35 15.55 -1.19
CA THR A 50 -4.13 14.21 -0.58
C THR A 50 -3.15 14.19 0.59
N GLY A 51 -2.62 15.36 0.98
CA GLY A 51 -2.01 15.58 2.30
C GLY A 51 -0.53 15.24 2.48
N VAL A 52 0.19 14.69 1.49
CA VAL A 52 1.62 14.34 1.66
C VAL A 52 2.50 14.81 0.48
N PRO A 53 2.90 16.09 0.43
CA PRO A 53 3.69 16.66 -0.66
C PRO A 53 5.08 16.04 -0.83
N SER A 54 5.56 15.29 0.16
CA SER A 54 6.87 14.63 0.18
C SER A 54 6.79 13.10 0.21
N ALA A 55 5.66 12.50 -0.16
CA ALA A 55 5.51 11.04 -0.18
C ALA A 55 6.52 10.40 -1.16
N SER A 56 7.55 9.77 -0.59
CA SER A 56 8.55 9.02 -1.35
C SER A 56 7.91 7.87 -2.12
N TRP A 57 8.44 7.62 -3.31
CA TRP A 57 8.14 6.42 -4.07
C TRP A 57 9.11 5.28 -3.69
N PRO A 58 8.65 4.04 -3.51
CA PRO A 58 7.24 3.60 -3.48
C PRO A 58 6.53 4.05 -2.20
N CYS A 59 5.30 4.56 -2.32
CA CYS A 59 4.53 4.97 -1.15
C CYS A 59 3.87 3.75 -0.47
N SER A 60 3.54 3.86 0.82
CA SER A 60 2.94 2.76 1.58
C SER A 60 1.66 2.18 0.94
N LEU A 61 0.82 3.01 0.32
CA LEU A 61 -0.38 2.57 -0.41
C LEU A 61 -0.06 1.68 -1.61
N HIS A 62 0.98 2.04 -2.38
CA HIS A 62 1.46 1.19 -3.47
C HIS A 62 2.02 -0.12 -2.92
N GLY A 63 2.75 -0.07 -1.79
CA GLY A 63 3.27 -1.26 -1.13
C GLY A 63 2.17 -2.25 -0.71
N VAL A 64 1.08 -1.77 -0.09
CA VAL A 64 -0.06 -2.63 0.28
C VAL A 64 -0.76 -3.20 -0.94
N ALA A 65 -0.95 -2.39 -1.99
CA ALA A 65 -1.60 -2.84 -3.21
C ALA A 65 -0.78 -3.89 -3.97
N GLU A 66 0.55 -3.72 -4.04
CA GLU A 66 1.46 -4.74 -4.58
C GLU A 66 1.40 -6.02 -3.76
N LEU A 67 1.39 -5.92 -2.43
CA LEU A 67 1.30 -7.08 -1.55
C LEU A 67 -0.05 -7.80 -1.74
N ALA A 68 -1.16 -7.07 -1.83
CA ALA A 68 -2.49 -7.64 -2.10
C ALA A 68 -2.53 -8.38 -3.45
N ARG A 69 -1.88 -7.83 -4.50
CA ARG A 69 -1.75 -8.51 -5.79
C ARG A 69 -1.02 -9.85 -5.67
N ARG A 70 0.08 -9.90 -4.92
CA ARG A 70 0.86 -11.13 -4.69
C ARG A 70 0.02 -12.17 -3.94
N CYS A 71 -0.66 -11.75 -2.88
CA CYS A 71 -1.51 -12.64 -2.10
C CYS A 71 -2.71 -13.15 -2.93
N HIS A 72 -3.23 -12.34 -3.86
CA HIS A 72 -4.23 -12.78 -4.85
C HIS A 72 -3.67 -13.80 -5.85
N ALA A 73 -2.42 -13.65 -6.28
CA ALA A 73 -1.74 -14.56 -7.19
C ALA A 73 -1.36 -15.91 -6.54
N GLY A 74 -1.66 -16.10 -5.25
CA GLY A 74 -1.29 -17.30 -4.49
C GLY A 74 0.16 -17.27 -3.96
N GLU A 75 0.85 -16.14 -4.08
CA GLU A 75 2.14 -15.93 -3.42
C GLU A 75 1.94 -15.62 -1.92
N PRO A 76 2.92 -15.94 -1.08
CA PRO A 76 2.81 -15.65 0.35
C PRO A 76 2.69 -14.14 0.60
N CYS A 77 1.57 -13.78 1.24
CA CYS A 77 1.53 -12.72 2.25
C CYS A 77 2.36 -13.21 3.45
#